data_AF-A0A4Q2YW31-F1
#
_entry.id   AF-A0A4Q2YW31-F1
#
_cell.length_a   1.000
_cell.length_b   1.000
_cell.length_c   1.000
_cell.angle_alpha   90.00
_cell.angle_beta   90.00
_cell.angle_gamma   90.00
#
_symmetry.space_group_name_H-M   'P 1'
#
loop_
_entity.id
_entity.type
_entity.pdbx_description
1 polymer ?
#
loop_
_entity_poly.entity_id
_entity_poly.type
_entity_poly.pdbx_seq_one_letter_code
_entity_poly.pdbx_strand_id
1 'polypeptide(L)'
;TRLPVGDAGDAELLGVMLDTAMREEGLDCEGLLAILEPMKVYNRATTLLRADGMHFSFNRRLEGEDVDAIRETALRDLDEYIGVLVTQPEIRTRLAEATADYMRSMDDEGHARQQKLRAMDEDLTRRLAALSDSGDQ
;
A
#
# COMPACT_ATOMS: atom_id res chain seq x y z
N THR A 1 1.87 -12.31 -25.17
CA THR A 1 1.23 -13.32 -26.02
C THR A 1 0.54 -14.32 -25.10
N ARG A 2 -0.80 -14.42 -25.12
CA ARG A 2 -1.55 -15.33 -24.24
C ARG A 2 -1.24 -16.78 -24.65
N LEU A 3 -1.03 -17.67 -23.68
CA LEU A 3 -0.88 -19.11 -23.92
C LEU A 3 -2.20 -19.67 -24.48
N PRO A 4 -2.19 -20.43 -25.59
CA PRO A 4 -3.41 -21.03 -26.12
C PRO A 4 -3.88 -22.16 -25.20
N VAL A 5 -5.14 -22.09 -24.77
CA VAL A 5 -5.83 -23.18 -24.08
C VAL A 5 -6.35 -24.15 -25.14
N GLY A 6 -5.95 -25.42 -25.05
CA GLY A 6 -6.16 -26.40 -26.12
C GLY A 6 -7.60 -26.94 -26.23
N ASP A 7 -8.38 -26.84 -25.16
CA ASP A 7 -9.78 -27.27 -25.12
C ASP A 7 -10.71 -26.05 -25.20
N ALA A 8 -11.79 -26.18 -25.99
CA ALA A 8 -12.73 -25.09 -26.24
C ALA A 8 -13.57 -24.75 -24.98
N GLY A 9 -13.92 -25.75 -24.17
CA GLY A 9 -14.61 -25.55 -22.91
C GLY A 9 -13.71 -24.88 -21.86
N ASP A 10 -12.44 -25.28 -21.78
CA ASP A 10 -11.46 -24.64 -20.89
C ASP A 10 -11.16 -23.19 -21.31
N ALA A 11 -11.15 -22.90 -22.61
CA ALA A 11 -10.98 -21.55 -23.14
C ALA A 11 -12.19 -20.65 -22.82
N GLU A 12 -13.40 -21.19 -22.92
CA GLU A 12 -14.64 -20.50 -22.53
C GLU A 12 -14.67 -20.23 -21.02
N LEU A 13 -14.34 -21.24 -20.21
CA LEU A 13 -14.24 -21.10 -18.76
C LEU A 13 -13.20 -20.03 -18.37
N LEU A 14 -12.02 -20.03 -18.98
CA LEU A 14 -11.01 -18.99 -18.76
C LEU A 14 -11.53 -17.61 -19.14
N GLY A 15 -12.26 -17.49 -20.26
CA GLY A 15 -12.87 -16.25 -20.70
C GLY A 15 -13.86 -15.71 -19.66
N VAL A 16 -14.79 -16.55 -19.21
CA VAL A 16 -15.79 -16.19 -18.19
C VAL A 16 -15.13 -15.84 -16.86
N MET A 17 -14.13 -16.60 -16.42
CA MET A 17 -13.41 -16.29 -15.18
C MET A 17 -12.70 -14.93 -15.24
N LEU A 18 -12.07 -14.60 -16.37
CA LEU A 18 -11.43 -13.31 -16.58
C LEU A 18 -12.47 -12.19 -16.66
N ASP A 19 -13.55 -12.38 -17.40
CA ASP A 19 -14.62 -11.39 -17.53
C ASP A 19 -15.33 -11.10 -16.20
N THR A 20 -15.51 -12.12 -15.36
CA THR A 20 -16.08 -11.97 -14.02
C THR A 20 -15.08 -11.30 -13.07
N ALA A 21 -13.81 -11.73 -13.07
CA ALA A 21 -12.76 -11.11 -12.27
C ALA A 21 -12.51 -9.64 -12.66
N MET A 22 -12.73 -9.28 -13.92
CA MET A 22 -12.64 -7.90 -14.40
C MET A 22 -13.92 -7.08 -14.16
N ARG A 23 -15.05 -7.72 -13.82
CA ARG A 23 -16.34 -7.04 -13.52
C ARG A 23 -16.56 -6.76 -12.03
N GLU A 24 -16.04 -7.60 -11.14
CA GLU A 24 -16.11 -7.38 -9.70
C GLU A 24 -15.08 -6.31 -9.30
N GLU A 25 -15.52 -5.10 -8.95
CA GLU A 25 -14.66 -4.00 -8.47
C GLU A 25 -14.20 -4.19 -7.00
N GLY A 26 -13.90 -5.43 -6.60
CA GLY A 26 -13.40 -5.74 -5.27
C GLY A 26 -13.20 -7.24 -5.06
N LEU A 27 -12.39 -7.59 -4.06
CA LEU A 27 -12.17 -8.97 -3.66
C LEU A 27 -13.34 -9.44 -2.78
N ASP A 28 -14.01 -10.53 -3.13
CA ASP A 28 -15.00 -11.16 -2.25
C ASP A 28 -14.29 -11.80 -1.03
N CYS A 29 -14.12 -11.00 0.01
CA CYS A 29 -13.42 -11.37 1.23
C CYS A 29 -14.08 -12.55 1.96
N GLU A 30 -15.41 -12.66 1.92
CA GLU A 30 -16.14 -13.78 2.54
C GLU A 30 -15.94 -15.08 1.75
N GLY A 31 -16.05 -15.03 0.42
CA GLY A 31 -15.77 -16.16 -0.46
C GLY A 31 -14.31 -16.61 -0.38
N LEU A 32 -13.36 -15.67 -0.29
CA LEU A 32 -11.95 -15.96 -0.13
C LEU A 32 -11.66 -16.66 1.21
N LEU A 33 -12.28 -16.21 2.30
CA LEU A 33 -12.14 -16.86 3.61
C LEU A 33 -12.67 -18.30 3.60
N ALA A 34 -13.82 -18.53 2.97
CA ALA A 34 -14.40 -19.87 2.84
C ALA A 34 -13.50 -20.84 2.02
N ILE A 35 -12.81 -20.33 0.99
CA ILE A 35 -11.85 -21.12 0.18
C ILE A 35 -10.55 -21.38 0.96
N LEU A 36 -10.10 -20.42 1.77
CA LEU A 36 -8.82 -20.49 2.49
C LEU A 36 -8.91 -21.22 3.84
N GLU A 37 -10.09 -21.35 4.42
CA GLU A 37 -10.36 -22.05 5.69
C GLU A 37 -9.86 -23.51 5.68
N PRO A 38 -10.14 -24.34 4.66
CA PRO A 38 -9.60 -25.70 4.58
C PRO A 38 -8.07 -25.76 4.45
N MET A 39 -7.46 -24.72 3.88
CA MET A 39 -6.02 -24.68 3.57
C MET A 39 -5.15 -24.25 4.76
N LYS A 40 -5.75 -23.90 5.92
CA LYS A 40 -5.05 -23.44 7.14
C LYS A 40 -4.10 -22.25 6.93
N VAL A 41 -4.34 -21.43 5.90
CA VAL A 41 -3.54 -20.23 5.59
C VAL A 41 -4.16 -18.95 6.16
N TYR A 42 -4.94 -19.07 7.25
CA TYR A 42 -5.68 -17.98 7.88
C TYR A 42 -4.84 -16.71 8.07
N ASN A 43 -3.60 -16.82 8.58
CA ASN A 43 -2.72 -15.66 8.77
C ASN A 43 -2.38 -14.90 7.47
N ARG A 44 -2.31 -15.59 6.34
CA ARG A 44 -2.11 -14.97 5.02
C ARG A 44 -3.39 -14.32 4.53
N ALA A 45 -4.53 -14.96 4.74
CA ALA A 45 -5.85 -14.39 4.47
C ALA A 45 -6.05 -13.09 5.26
N THR A 46 -5.77 -13.09 6.58
CA THR A 46 -5.88 -11.89 7.42
C THR A 46 -4.94 -10.77 6.99
N THR A 47 -3.78 -11.09 6.43
CA THR A 47 -2.85 -10.08 5.90
C THR A 47 -3.36 -9.46 4.60
N LEU A 48 -3.96 -10.26 3.72
CA LEU A 48 -4.61 -9.78 2.49
C LEU A 48 -5.85 -8.93 2.81
N LEU A 49 -6.64 -9.34 3.81
CA LEU A 49 -7.82 -8.61 4.28
C LEU A 49 -7.48 -7.34 5.06
N ARG A 50 -6.32 -7.27 5.72
CA ARG A 50 -5.83 -6.03 6.34
C ARG A 50 -5.33 -4.99 5.33
N ALA A 51 -5.01 -5.40 4.11
CA ALA A 51 -4.68 -4.43 3.06
C ALA A 51 -5.86 -3.49 2.77
N ASP A 52 -7.09 -3.89 3.13
CA ASP A 52 -8.34 -3.14 2.99
C ASP A 52 -8.39 -1.85 3.85
N GLY A 53 -7.44 -1.65 4.78
CA GLY A 53 -7.38 -0.43 5.61
C GLY A 53 -6.84 0.82 4.92
N MET A 54 -6.20 0.69 3.74
CA MET A 54 -5.70 1.85 3.00
C MET A 54 -6.80 2.39 2.07
N HIS A 55 -6.95 3.72 1.95
CA HIS A 55 -7.91 4.35 1.02
C HIS A 55 -7.80 3.90 -0.43
N PHE A 56 -6.60 3.47 -0.83
CA PHE A 56 -6.26 2.97 -2.16
C PHE A 56 -6.13 1.44 -2.24
N SER A 57 -6.68 0.71 -1.27
CA SER A 57 -6.70 -0.75 -1.34
C SER A 57 -7.47 -1.23 -2.56
N PHE A 58 -6.87 -2.19 -3.28
CA PHE A 58 -7.47 -2.83 -4.46
C PHE A 58 -8.74 -3.65 -4.13
N ASN A 59 -8.97 -3.97 -2.87
CA ASN A 59 -10.12 -4.78 -2.45
C ASN A 59 -11.28 -3.93 -1.91
N ARG A 60 -11.09 -2.60 -1.78
CA ARG A 60 -12.13 -1.71 -1.24
C ARG A 60 -13.26 -1.59 -2.26
N ARG A 61 -14.45 -2.07 -1.90
CA ARG A 61 -15.66 -1.82 -2.69
C ARG A 61 -16.01 -0.34 -2.62
N LEU A 62 -16.13 0.29 -3.79
CA LEU A 62 -16.59 1.66 -3.93
C LEU A 62 -18.07 1.62 -4.34
N GLU A 63 -18.96 2.06 -3.46
CA GLU A 63 -20.40 2.10 -3.71
C GLU A 63 -20.93 3.53 -3.51
N GLY A 64 -21.86 3.98 -4.37
CA GLY A 64 -22.51 5.30 -4.25
C GLY A 64 -22.38 6.20 -5.48
N GLU A 65 -22.87 7.43 -5.38
CA GLU A 65 -22.87 8.42 -6.48
C GLU A 65 -21.51 9.14 -6.69
N ASP A 66 -20.55 8.95 -5.77
CA ASP A 66 -19.25 9.66 -5.75
C ASP A 66 -18.02 8.76 -6.01
N VAL A 67 -18.20 7.59 -6.63
CA VAL A 67 -17.13 6.59 -6.85
C VAL A 67 -15.91 7.20 -7.56
N ASP A 68 -16.13 8.04 -8.57
CA ASP A 68 -15.03 8.67 -9.31
C ASP A 68 -14.22 9.65 -8.44
N ALA A 69 -14.88 10.41 -7.57
CA ALA A 69 -14.22 11.35 -6.66
C ALA A 69 -13.44 10.61 -5.55
N ILE A 70 -14.00 9.50 -5.05
CA ILE A 70 -13.31 8.63 -4.09
C ILE A 70 -12.08 7.99 -4.74
N ARG A 71 -12.21 7.53 -5.99
CA ARG A 71 -11.10 6.95 -6.76
C ARG A 71 -9.99 7.96 -7.02
N GLU A 72 -10.34 9.19 -7.42
CA GLU A 72 -9.35 10.26 -7.63
C GLU A 72 -8.58 10.57 -6.34
N THR A 73 -9.28 10.64 -5.21
CA THR A 73 -8.66 10.85 -3.90
C THR A 73 -7.74 9.69 -3.52
N ALA A 74 -8.19 8.45 -3.70
CA ALA A 74 -7.38 7.26 -3.44
C ALA A 74 -6.09 7.24 -4.29
N LEU A 75 -6.15 7.61 -5.57
CA LEU A 75 -4.96 7.69 -6.43
C LEU A 75 -3.99 8.78 -5.95
N ARG A 76 -4.51 9.94 -5.54
CA ARG A 76 -3.69 11.03 -4.99
C ARG A 76 -2.97 10.60 -3.71
N ASP A 77 -3.69 9.93 -2.81
CA ASP A 77 -3.14 9.43 -1.55
C ASP A 77 -2.10 8.32 -1.78
N LEU A 78 -2.31 7.47 -2.79
CA LEU A 78 -1.34 6.45 -3.22
C LEU A 78 -0.05 7.09 -3.76
N ASP A 79 -0.18 8.09 -4.64
CA ASP A 79 0.96 8.81 -5.19
C ASP A 79 1.76 9.51 -4.08
N GLU A 80 1.09 10.12 -3.11
CA GLU A 80 1.74 10.73 -1.94
C GLU A 80 2.44 9.66 -1.08
N TYR A 81 1.77 8.54 -0.80
CA TYR A 81 2.33 7.43 -0.02
C TYR A 81 3.61 6.87 -0.67
N ILE A 82 3.59 6.66 -1.98
CA ILE A 82 4.76 6.24 -2.76
C ILE A 82 5.86 7.31 -2.68
N GLY A 83 5.52 8.58 -2.86
CA GLY A 83 6.47 9.69 -2.78
C GLY A 83 7.21 9.75 -1.45
N VAL A 84 6.49 9.52 -0.34
CA VAL A 84 7.08 9.46 1.00
C VAL A 84 7.97 8.24 1.16
N LEU A 85 7.53 7.05 0.71
CA LEU A 85 8.33 5.82 0.77
C LEU A 85 9.63 5.91 -0.04
N VAL A 86 9.62 6.62 -1.17
CA VAL A 86 10.82 6.83 -2.00
C VAL A 86 11.79 7.81 -1.33
N THR A 87 11.28 8.85 -0.67
CA THR A 87 12.10 9.93 -0.09
C THR A 87 12.72 9.54 1.26
N GLN A 88 11.98 8.80 2.09
CA GLN A 88 12.37 8.51 3.47
C GLN A 88 13.72 7.77 3.62
N PRO A 89 14.08 6.76 2.78
CA PRO A 89 15.36 6.08 2.86
C PRO A 89 16.55 7.02 2.73
N GLU A 90 16.49 7.99 1.80
CA GLU A 90 17.57 8.95 1.61
C GLU A 90 17.73 9.87 2.82
N ILE A 91 16.63 10.34 3.41
CA ILE A 91 16.66 11.15 4.65
C ILE A 91 17.27 10.36 5.80
N ARG A 92 16.92 9.08 5.95
CA ARG A 92 17.48 8.20 6.99
C ARG A 92 18.98 7.93 6.80
N THR A 93 19.44 7.74 5.57
CA THR A 93 20.87 7.60 5.28
C THR A 93 21.63 8.88 5.66
N ARG A 94 21.16 10.05 5.21
CA ARG A 94 21.78 11.34 5.57
C ARG A 94 21.75 11.58 7.08
N LEU A 95 20.69 11.17 7.78
CA LEU A 95 20.60 11.26 9.23
C LEU A 95 21.64 10.37 9.93
N ALA A 96 21.85 9.16 9.43
CA ALA A 96 22.87 8.26 9.98
C ALA A 96 24.28 8.83 9.78
N GLU A 97 24.57 9.39 8.60
CA GLU A 97 25.83 10.07 8.29
C GLU A 97 26.06 11.28 9.20
N ALA A 98 25.07 12.18 9.31
CA ALA A 98 25.15 13.35 10.17
C ALA A 98 25.32 12.98 11.66
N THR A 99 24.67 11.89 12.10
CA THR A 99 24.84 11.36 13.46
C THR A 99 26.27 10.86 13.69
N ALA A 100 26.83 10.12 12.74
CA ALA A 100 28.20 9.62 12.82
C ALA A 100 29.23 10.76 12.79
N ASP A 101 29.01 11.78 11.97
CA ASP A 101 29.85 12.98 11.91
C ASP A 101 29.80 13.79 13.21
N TYR A 102 28.61 14.00 13.77
CA TYR A 102 28.46 14.65 15.07
C TYR A 102 29.14 13.85 16.19
N MET A 103 29.01 12.52 16.22
CA MET A 103 29.71 11.70 17.21
C MET A 103 31.24 11.78 17.12
N ARG A 104 31.79 12.08 15.94
CA ARG A 104 33.25 12.27 15.75
C ARG A 104 33.72 13.67 16.10
N SER A 105 32.95 14.69 15.70
CA SER A 105 33.35 16.10 15.78
C SER A 105 32.87 16.81 17.04
N MET A 106 31.74 16.36 17.61
CA MET A 106 30.98 17.03 18.68
C MET A 106 30.69 18.50 18.37
N ASP A 107 30.51 18.81 17.09
CA ASP A 107 30.29 20.17 16.59
C ASP A 107 28.79 20.54 16.58
N ASP A 108 28.50 21.78 16.96
CA ASP A 108 27.15 22.32 17.06
C ASP A 108 26.46 22.43 15.70
N GLU A 109 27.21 22.70 14.61
CA GLU A 109 26.61 22.68 13.27
C GLU A 109 26.22 21.25 12.85
N GLY A 110 27.04 20.26 13.20
CA GLY A 110 26.73 18.84 13.02
C GLY A 110 25.46 18.43 13.75
N HIS A 111 25.33 18.88 15.00
CA HIS A 111 24.12 18.67 15.80
C HIS A 111 22.89 19.34 15.16
N ALA A 112 22.99 20.59 14.71
CA ALA A 112 21.87 21.29 14.06
C ALA A 112 21.41 20.58 12.77
N ARG A 113 22.35 20.11 11.94
CA ARG A 113 22.04 19.30 10.74
C ARG A 113 21.34 18.00 11.10
N GLN A 114 21.81 17.29 12.12
CA GLN A 114 21.18 16.06 12.61
C GLN A 114 19.73 16.33 13.07
N GLN A 115 19.49 17.38 13.85
CA GLN A 115 18.15 17.71 14.36
C GLN A 115 17.17 18.04 13.22
N LYS A 116 17.63 18.77 12.20
CA LYS A 116 16.82 19.05 11.00
C LYS A 116 16.41 17.76 10.28
N LEU A 117 17.35 16.83 10.10
CA LEU A 117 17.07 15.55 9.43
C LEU A 117 16.14 14.66 10.25
N ARG A 118 16.24 14.67 11.58
CA ARG A 118 15.29 13.98 12.47
C ARG A 118 13.89 14.52 12.33
N ALA A 119 13.72 15.84 12.38
CA ALA A 119 12.41 16.47 12.21
C ALA A 119 11.78 16.12 10.85
N MET A 120 12.58 16.00 9.79
CA MET A 120 12.11 15.57 8.48
C MET A 120 11.67 14.10 8.47
N ASP A 121 12.43 13.18 9.05
CA ASP A 121 12.04 11.75 9.13
C ASP A 121 10.79 11.53 9.99
N GLU A 122 10.66 12.26 11.10
CA GLU A 122 9.48 12.23 11.96
C GLU A 122 8.24 12.76 11.21
N ASP A 123 8.39 13.82 10.43
CA ASP A 123 7.30 14.36 9.62
C ASP A 123 6.83 13.38 8.54
N LEU A 124 7.76 12.78 7.79
CA LEU A 124 7.44 11.74 6.80
C LEU A 124 6.77 10.53 7.46
N THR A 125 7.23 10.10 8.63
CA THR A 125 6.62 8.99 9.37
C THR A 125 5.19 9.31 9.80
N ARG A 126 4.95 10.54 10.26
CA ARG A 126 3.60 11.01 10.62
C ARG A 126 2.67 11.05 9.43
N ARG A 127 3.14 11.50 8.26
CA ARG A 127 2.36 11.51 7.01
C ARG A 127 2.00 10.10 6.56
N LEU A 128 2.93 9.14 6.60
CA LEU A 128 2.64 7.74 6.30
C LEU A 128 1.55 7.20 7.22
N ALA A 129 1.63 7.48 8.53
CA ALA A 129 0.61 7.05 9.48
C ALA A 129 -0.77 7.66 9.16
N ALA A 130 -0.83 8.95 8.84
CA ALA A 130 -2.07 9.61 8.47
C ALA A 130 -2.68 9.01 7.19
N LEU A 131 -1.88 8.79 6.15
CA LEU A 131 -2.33 8.18 4.89
C LEU A 131 -2.80 6.73 5.05
N SER A 132 -2.31 6.03 6.09
CA SER A 132 -2.70 4.66 6.43
C SER A 132 -3.92 4.56 7.36
N ASP A 133 -4.18 5.56 8.21
CA ASP A 133 -5.25 5.55 9.22
C ASP A 133 -6.54 6.24 8.74
N SER A 134 -6.46 7.04 7.68
CA SER A 134 -7.62 7.80 7.18
C SER A 134 -8.73 6.89 6.62
N GLY A 135 -8.44 5.60 6.34
CA GLY A 135 -9.38 4.61 5.80
C GLY A 135 -10.55 4.21 6.71
N ASP A 136 -10.52 4.56 8.00
CA ASP A 136 -11.50 4.17 9.03
C ASP A 136 -12.61 5.22 9.31
N GLN A 137 -12.77 6.24 8.45
CA GLN A 137 -13.86 7.25 8.55
C GLN A 137 -14.92 7.12 7.46
#